data_AF-A0AA37UU43-F1
#
_entry.id   AF-A0AA37UU43-F1
#
_cell.length_a   1.000
_cell.length_b   1.000
_cell.length_c   1.000
_cell.angle_alpha   90.00
_cell.angle_beta   90.00
_cell.angle_gamma   90.00
#
_symmetry.space_group_name_H-M   'P 1'
#
loop_
_entity.id
_entity.type
_entity.pdbx_description
1 polymer ?
#
loop_
_entity_poly.entity_id
_entity_poly.type
_entity_poly.pdbx_seq_one_letter_code
_entity_poly.pdbx_strand_id
1 'polypeptide(L)'
;MRRAARRRASNPTDFILYEDDGETVAYEDGAGRETVIGQSVVGGVATVTIGGASGTYAGAPSSRPAVVQLVIDGEQAASVTLGGTPLAEHANKAAFDAAASGWCNAGGDMVVAKAPSASVTTARSFAFTLGEEPVWATFACEWGNTSPGLSVYVVGSIPQLGNWSPASAMKLEPSAYPTWTGVISNLPPSTSVEWKCIKRQEAGSPNTADAWEPGSDNLLTTPSSGSAGMTTGAF
;
A
#
# COMPACT_ATOMS: atom_id res chain seq x y z
N MET A 1 -14.21 8.46 -3.37
CA MET A 1 -14.64 8.19 -1.97
C MET A 1 -13.81 7.04 -1.41
N ARG A 2 -13.31 7.12 -0.18
CA ARG A 2 -12.55 6.05 0.50
C ARG A 2 -13.45 5.41 1.57
N ARG A 3 -13.62 4.08 1.59
CA ARG A 3 -14.25 3.35 2.72
C ARG A 3 -13.58 1.99 2.95
N ALA A 4 -13.41 1.67 4.23
CA ALA A 4 -12.85 0.43 4.80
C ALA A 4 -13.95 -0.64 5.00
N ALA A 5 -13.60 -1.92 4.98
CA ALA A 5 -14.54 -3.05 5.02
C ALA A 5 -14.13 -4.11 6.05
N ARG A 6 -14.80 -4.10 7.22
CA ARG A 6 -14.59 -5.10 8.29
C ARG A 6 -15.17 -6.48 7.95
N ARG A 7 -14.42 -7.54 8.32
CA ARG A 7 -14.78 -8.97 8.30
C ARG A 7 -16.20 -9.26 8.84
N ARG A 8 -17.12 -9.65 7.96
CA ARG A 8 -18.13 -10.73 8.12
C ARG A 8 -18.99 -10.80 6.85
N ALA A 9 -18.70 -11.78 6.00
CA ALA A 9 -19.45 -12.12 4.77
C ALA A 9 -20.04 -10.91 4.04
N SER A 10 -19.20 -10.15 3.31
CA SER A 10 -19.73 -9.18 2.36
C SER A 10 -20.36 -9.94 1.20
N ASN A 11 -21.69 -9.85 1.09
CA ASN A 11 -22.35 -10.24 -0.15
C ASN A 11 -21.60 -9.57 -1.33
N PRO A 12 -21.45 -10.27 -2.47
CA PRO A 12 -20.91 -9.63 -3.66
C PRO A 12 -21.64 -8.31 -3.92
N THR A 13 -20.88 -7.26 -4.22
CA THR A 13 -21.43 -5.95 -4.58
C THR A 13 -20.84 -5.51 -5.89
N ASP A 14 -21.63 -4.83 -6.70
CA ASP A 14 -21.18 -4.22 -7.94
C ASP A 14 -21.74 -2.80 -8.11
N PHE A 15 -21.11 -2.06 -9.01
CA PHE A 15 -21.63 -0.79 -9.52
C PHE A 15 -21.18 -0.61 -10.98
N ILE A 16 -21.81 0.30 -11.69
CA ILE A 16 -21.43 0.67 -13.06
C ILE A 16 -20.58 1.94 -13.00
N LEU A 17 -19.37 1.87 -13.54
CA LEU A 17 -18.55 3.04 -13.86
C LEU A 17 -19.03 3.59 -15.19
N TYR A 18 -19.44 4.86 -15.18
CA TYR A 18 -19.79 5.64 -16.36
C TYR A 18 -18.62 6.55 -16.73
N GLU A 19 -18.27 6.58 -18.01
CA GLU A 19 -17.23 7.44 -18.60
C GLU A 19 -17.80 8.20 -19.80
N ASP A 20 -17.51 9.50 -19.86
CA ASP A 20 -17.85 10.41 -20.97
C ASP A 20 -16.63 11.25 -21.37
N ASP A 21 -16.81 12.20 -22.29
CA ASP A 21 -15.74 13.10 -22.74
C ASP A 21 -15.45 14.27 -21.79
N GLY A 22 -16.27 14.48 -20.76
CA GLY A 22 -16.18 15.58 -19.80
C GLY A 22 -16.36 16.98 -20.39
N GLU A 23 -16.68 17.09 -21.68
CA GLU A 23 -16.72 18.37 -22.41
C GLU A 23 -18.10 18.66 -23.01
N THR A 24 -18.84 17.63 -23.41
CA THR A 24 -20.10 17.79 -24.14
C THR A 24 -21.28 17.11 -23.43
N VAL A 25 -22.50 17.38 -23.92
CA VAL A 25 -23.72 16.68 -23.49
C VAL A 25 -24.03 15.44 -24.35
N ALA A 26 -23.06 14.96 -25.15
CA ALA A 26 -23.29 13.83 -26.06
C ALA A 26 -23.69 12.52 -25.34
N TYR A 27 -23.47 12.44 -24.02
CA TYR A 27 -23.99 11.35 -23.20
C TYR A 27 -25.53 11.25 -23.22
N GLU A 28 -26.25 12.34 -23.47
CA GLU A 28 -27.71 12.35 -23.65
C GLU A 28 -28.13 11.59 -24.91
N ASP A 29 -27.27 11.57 -25.93
CA ASP A 29 -27.44 10.81 -27.18
C ASP A 29 -26.78 9.42 -27.12
N GLY A 30 -26.34 8.98 -25.94
CA GLY A 30 -25.74 7.67 -25.72
C GLY A 30 -24.23 7.58 -26.00
N ALA A 31 -23.54 8.70 -26.23
CA ALA A 31 -22.08 8.74 -26.34
C ALA A 31 -21.42 8.65 -24.95
N GLY A 32 -21.45 7.45 -24.39
CA GLY A 32 -20.83 7.12 -23.11
C GLY A 32 -20.28 5.71 -23.12
N ARG A 33 -19.51 5.39 -22.08
CA ARG A 33 -18.98 4.05 -21.86
C ARG A 33 -19.32 3.59 -20.45
N GLU A 34 -19.82 2.36 -20.37
CA GLU A 34 -20.14 1.69 -19.12
C GLU A 34 -19.15 0.56 -18.85
N THR A 35 -18.73 0.40 -17.60
CA THR A 35 -17.94 -0.74 -17.13
C THR A 35 -18.47 -1.20 -15.78
N VAL A 36 -18.90 -2.46 -15.66
CA VAL A 36 -19.30 -3.03 -14.36
C VAL A 36 -18.06 -3.30 -13.52
N ILE A 37 -18.04 -2.79 -12.29
CA ILE A 37 -16.99 -3.07 -11.30
C ILE A 37 -17.63 -3.86 -10.17
N GLY A 38 -17.10 -5.06 -9.91
CA GLY A 38 -17.60 -5.95 -8.87
C GLY A 38 -16.56 -6.23 -7.80
N GLN A 39 -17.01 -6.57 -6.60
CA GLN A 39 -16.18 -7.12 -5.54
C GLN A 39 -16.90 -8.22 -4.77
N SER A 40 -16.15 -9.17 -4.24
CA SER A 40 -16.64 -10.18 -3.28
C SER A 40 -15.51 -10.65 -2.39
N VAL A 41 -15.82 -11.18 -1.21
CA VAL A 41 -14.84 -11.83 -0.34
C VAL A 41 -15.35 -13.20 0.05
N VAL A 42 -14.63 -14.25 -0.35
CA VAL A 42 -15.00 -15.65 -0.05
C VAL A 42 -13.76 -16.38 0.45
N GLY A 43 -13.83 -16.96 1.65
CA GLY A 43 -12.74 -17.79 2.20
C GLY A 43 -11.39 -17.05 2.33
N GLY A 44 -11.40 -15.75 2.65
CA GLY A 44 -10.19 -14.94 2.74
C GLY A 44 -9.66 -14.45 1.38
N VAL A 45 -10.32 -14.79 0.27
CA VAL A 45 -9.97 -14.28 -1.06
C VAL A 45 -10.90 -13.13 -1.41
N ALA A 46 -10.35 -11.92 -1.47
CA ALA A 46 -11.04 -10.77 -2.02
C ALA A 46 -10.90 -10.78 -3.55
N THR A 47 -12.02 -10.81 -4.27
CA THR A 47 -12.03 -10.75 -5.73
C THR A 47 -12.56 -9.40 -6.17
N VAL A 48 -11.83 -8.71 -7.05
CA VAL A 48 -12.27 -7.48 -7.73
C VAL A 48 -12.37 -7.76 -9.23
N THR A 49 -13.56 -7.57 -9.79
CA THR A 49 -13.80 -7.71 -11.23
C THR A 49 -13.94 -6.36 -11.90
N ILE A 50 -13.35 -6.25 -13.08
CA ILE A 50 -13.54 -5.12 -13.99
C ILE A 50 -14.11 -5.73 -15.26
N GLY A 51 -15.38 -5.44 -15.54
CA GLY A 51 -16.07 -5.93 -16.73
C GLY A 51 -15.41 -5.45 -18.02
N GLY A 52 -15.76 -6.09 -19.13
CA GLY A 52 -15.47 -5.51 -20.44
C GLY A 52 -16.31 -4.24 -20.61
N ALA A 53 -15.69 -3.14 -21.00
CA ALA A 53 -16.38 -1.89 -21.23
C ALA A 53 -17.30 -2.00 -22.47
N SER A 54 -18.47 -1.37 -22.39
CA SER A 54 -19.43 -1.24 -23.49
C SER A 54 -19.68 0.23 -23.80
N GLY A 55 -19.83 0.57 -25.08
CA GLY A 55 -19.99 1.95 -25.53
C GLY A 55 -18.68 2.72 -25.74
N THR A 56 -18.81 3.93 -26.26
CA THR A 56 -17.70 4.80 -26.60
C THR A 56 -18.14 6.26 -26.57
N TYR A 57 -17.16 7.14 -26.44
CA TYR A 57 -17.32 8.58 -26.53
C TYR A 57 -16.12 9.16 -27.31
N ALA A 58 -16.14 10.44 -27.63
CA ALA A 58 -15.04 11.09 -28.35
C ALA A 58 -13.73 10.99 -27.55
N GLY A 59 -12.66 10.49 -28.17
CA GLY A 59 -11.37 10.34 -27.50
C GLY A 59 -11.26 9.15 -26.53
N ALA A 60 -12.29 8.32 -26.41
CA ALA A 60 -12.26 7.17 -25.51
C ALA A 60 -11.11 6.19 -25.85
N PRO A 61 -10.23 5.83 -24.90
CA PRO A 61 -9.10 4.96 -25.18
C PRO A 61 -9.59 3.54 -25.54
N SER A 62 -8.95 2.90 -26.50
CA SER A 62 -9.24 1.51 -26.88
C SER A 62 -8.55 0.48 -25.96
N SER A 63 -7.51 0.90 -25.24
CA SER A 63 -6.77 0.05 -24.30
C SER A 63 -6.22 0.87 -23.13
N ARG A 64 -6.06 0.22 -21.98
CA ARG A 64 -5.45 0.81 -20.77
C ARG A 64 -4.95 -0.26 -19.81
N PRO A 65 -3.97 0.04 -18.93
CA PRO A 65 -3.73 -0.79 -17.75
C PRO A 65 -4.93 -0.69 -16.80
N ALA A 66 -5.01 -1.63 -15.85
CA ALA A 66 -5.99 -1.58 -14.78
C ALA A 66 -5.26 -1.70 -13.45
N VAL A 67 -5.52 -0.76 -12.55
CA VAL A 67 -4.96 -0.74 -11.20
C VAL A 67 -6.10 -0.86 -10.21
N VAL A 68 -6.02 -1.85 -9.34
CA VAL A 68 -6.92 -2.02 -8.19
C VAL A 68 -6.15 -1.62 -6.94
N GLN A 69 -6.79 -0.81 -6.10
CA GLN A 69 -6.35 -0.51 -4.74
C GLN A 69 -7.40 -1.09 -3.80
N LEU A 70 -7.00 -2.06 -2.98
CA LEU A 70 -7.89 -2.78 -2.07
C LEU A 70 -7.46 -2.51 -0.62
N VAL A 71 -8.42 -2.03 0.18
CA VAL A 71 -8.23 -1.88 1.62
C VAL A 71 -8.40 -3.24 2.29
N ILE A 72 -7.45 -3.63 3.14
CA ILE A 72 -7.33 -4.97 3.74
C ILE A 72 -7.34 -4.97 5.27
N ASP A 73 -7.80 -3.88 5.90
CA ASP A 73 -8.10 -3.79 7.35
C ASP A 73 -7.02 -4.38 8.28
N GLY A 74 -5.74 -4.07 8.02
CA GLY A 74 -4.60 -4.50 8.84
C GLY A 74 -4.06 -5.89 8.52
N GLU A 75 -4.64 -6.61 7.55
CA GLU A 75 -4.07 -7.84 7.00
C GLU A 75 -2.98 -7.53 5.96
N GLN A 76 -2.29 -8.58 5.51
CA GLN A 76 -1.50 -8.55 4.28
C GLN A 76 -2.05 -9.53 3.24
N ALA A 77 -1.84 -9.21 1.97
CA ALA A 77 -2.08 -10.16 0.89
C ALA A 77 -0.85 -11.07 0.75
N ALA A 78 -1.08 -12.38 0.73
CA ALA A 78 -0.05 -13.40 0.49
C ALA A 78 0.22 -13.62 -1.00
N SER A 79 -0.79 -13.37 -1.84
CA SER A 79 -0.67 -13.51 -3.30
C SER A 79 -1.79 -12.75 -4.00
N VAL A 80 -1.53 -12.36 -5.24
CA VAL A 80 -2.54 -11.82 -6.15
C VAL A 80 -2.48 -12.54 -7.48
N THR A 81 -3.64 -12.89 -8.03
CA THR A 81 -3.77 -13.45 -9.38
C THR A 81 -4.62 -12.56 -10.28
N LEU A 82 -4.35 -12.59 -11.59
CA LEU A 82 -5.14 -11.99 -12.65
C LEU A 82 -5.71 -13.10 -13.54
N GLY A 83 -7.02 -13.32 -13.49
CA GLY A 83 -7.66 -14.41 -14.22
C GLY A 83 -7.09 -15.79 -13.86
N GLY A 84 -6.67 -15.97 -12.60
CA GLY A 84 -6.02 -17.19 -12.10
C GLY A 84 -4.51 -17.25 -12.33
N THR A 85 -3.93 -16.36 -13.13
CA THR A 85 -2.47 -16.29 -13.32
C THR A 85 -1.81 -15.49 -12.19
N PRO A 86 -0.80 -16.02 -11.47
CA PRO A 86 -0.08 -15.26 -10.45
C PRO A 86 0.55 -13.97 -10.99
N LEU A 87 0.42 -12.88 -10.23
CA LEU A 87 1.12 -11.63 -10.48
C LEU A 87 2.42 -11.58 -9.65
N ALA A 88 3.47 -10.96 -10.21
CA ALA A 88 4.71 -10.73 -9.49
C ALA A 88 4.49 -9.75 -8.33
N GLU A 89 5.00 -10.11 -7.14
CA GLU A 89 5.06 -9.20 -6.00
C GLU A 89 6.25 -8.24 -6.14
N HIS A 90 6.04 -6.97 -5.84
CA HIS A 90 7.05 -5.92 -5.84
C HIS A 90 7.34 -5.46 -4.42
N ALA A 91 8.61 -5.20 -4.13
CA ALA A 91 9.08 -4.86 -2.77
C ALA A 91 8.47 -3.55 -2.22
N ASN A 92 8.12 -2.60 -3.10
CA ASN A 92 7.56 -1.32 -2.71
C ASN A 92 6.74 -0.68 -3.82
N LYS A 93 6.08 0.43 -3.47
CA LYS A 93 5.21 1.18 -4.37
C LYS A 93 5.93 1.76 -5.58
N ALA A 94 7.20 2.15 -5.45
CA ALA A 94 7.98 2.68 -6.58
C ALA A 94 8.29 1.60 -7.62
N ALA A 95 8.72 0.42 -7.17
CA ALA A 95 8.91 -0.74 -8.04
C ALA A 95 7.60 -1.17 -8.72
N PHE A 96 6.50 -1.20 -7.96
CA PHE A 96 5.16 -1.44 -8.50
C PHE A 96 4.76 -0.40 -9.57
N ASP A 97 5.00 0.89 -9.32
CA ASP A 97 4.63 1.97 -10.24
C ASP A 97 5.41 1.88 -11.55
N ALA A 98 6.71 1.56 -11.50
CA ALA A 98 7.57 1.35 -12.66
C ALA A 98 7.23 0.08 -13.46
N ALA A 99 6.67 -0.94 -12.82
CA ALA A 99 6.32 -2.20 -13.48
C ALA A 99 5.06 -2.10 -14.35
N ALA A 100 5.04 -2.86 -15.45
CA ALA A 100 3.87 -2.97 -16.33
C ALA A 100 2.72 -3.79 -15.69
N SER A 101 3.04 -4.70 -14.77
CA SER A 101 2.09 -5.52 -14.03
C SER A 101 2.71 -6.00 -12.71
N GLY A 102 1.88 -6.50 -11.82
CA GLY A 102 2.30 -7.01 -10.51
C GLY A 102 1.43 -6.50 -9.40
N TRP A 103 1.86 -6.70 -8.16
CA TRP A 103 1.17 -6.23 -6.97
C TRP A 103 2.17 -5.90 -5.85
N CYS A 104 1.74 -5.17 -4.82
CA CYS A 104 2.52 -5.02 -3.59
C CYS A 104 1.60 -4.69 -2.41
N ASN A 105 1.97 -5.14 -1.20
CA ASN A 105 1.42 -4.61 0.05
C ASN A 105 1.92 -3.16 0.23
N ALA A 106 1.06 -2.18 -0.05
CA ALA A 106 1.43 -0.77 -0.17
C ALA A 106 1.52 -0.02 1.17
N GLY A 107 1.36 -0.72 2.30
CA GLY A 107 1.24 -0.13 3.64
C GLY A 107 -0.09 0.60 3.85
N GLY A 108 -0.33 1.12 5.05
CA GLY A 108 -1.56 1.85 5.38
C GLY A 108 -2.85 1.07 5.09
N ASP A 109 -2.84 -0.23 5.39
CA ASP A 109 -3.95 -1.17 5.17
C ASP A 109 -4.36 -1.30 3.70
N MET A 110 -3.43 -1.13 2.77
CA MET A 110 -3.68 -1.18 1.33
C MET A 110 -2.82 -2.24 0.64
N VAL A 111 -3.44 -3.02 -0.25
CA VAL A 111 -2.74 -3.77 -1.31
C VAL A 111 -3.11 -3.19 -2.67
N VAL A 112 -2.14 -3.12 -3.57
CA VAL A 112 -2.35 -2.65 -4.94
C VAL A 112 -1.98 -3.73 -5.93
N ALA A 113 -2.74 -3.85 -7.01
CA ALA A 113 -2.47 -4.76 -8.12
C ALA A 113 -2.66 -4.07 -9.46
N LYS A 114 -1.81 -4.41 -10.42
CA LYS A 114 -1.78 -3.83 -11.76
C LYS A 114 -1.78 -4.94 -12.80
N ALA A 115 -2.75 -4.86 -13.70
CA ALA A 115 -2.77 -5.62 -14.94
C ALA A 115 -2.17 -4.77 -16.06
N PRO A 116 -1.44 -5.38 -17.02
CA PRO A 116 -0.84 -4.67 -18.14
C PRO A 116 -1.90 -4.00 -19.02
N SER A 117 -1.45 -3.13 -19.93
CA SER A 117 -2.37 -2.53 -20.91
C SER A 117 -2.98 -3.59 -21.81
N ALA A 118 -4.30 -3.56 -21.95
CA ALA A 118 -5.07 -4.42 -22.86
C ALA A 118 -6.36 -3.70 -23.26
N SER A 119 -7.12 -4.30 -24.19
CA SER A 119 -8.40 -3.75 -24.64
C SER A 119 -9.32 -3.44 -23.47
N VAL A 120 -10.04 -2.31 -23.54
CA VAL A 120 -11.07 -1.94 -22.55
C VAL A 120 -12.24 -2.92 -22.52
N THR A 121 -12.48 -3.64 -23.61
CA THR A 121 -13.53 -4.68 -23.69
C THR A 121 -13.12 -6.00 -23.04
N THR A 122 -11.85 -6.15 -22.65
CA THR A 122 -11.36 -7.36 -21.98
C THR A 122 -11.65 -7.27 -20.48
N ALA A 123 -12.55 -8.13 -20.01
CA ALA A 123 -12.80 -8.27 -18.58
C ALA A 123 -11.56 -8.75 -17.82
N ARG A 124 -11.42 -8.31 -16.57
CA ARG A 124 -10.31 -8.65 -15.66
C ARG A 124 -10.87 -9.09 -14.32
N SER A 125 -10.22 -10.07 -13.71
CA SER A 125 -10.55 -10.54 -12.37
C SER A 125 -9.27 -10.62 -11.55
N PHE A 126 -9.13 -9.73 -10.58
CA PHE A 126 -8.06 -9.79 -9.59
C PHE A 126 -8.56 -10.58 -8.39
N ALA A 127 -7.80 -11.57 -7.94
CA ALA A 127 -8.07 -12.27 -6.69
C ALA A 127 -6.88 -12.08 -5.75
N PHE A 128 -7.16 -11.52 -4.57
CA PHE A 128 -6.20 -11.23 -3.51
C PHE A 128 -6.41 -12.27 -2.41
N THR A 129 -5.43 -13.13 -2.19
CA THR A 129 -5.44 -14.06 -1.05
C THR A 129 -4.99 -13.28 0.18
N LEU A 130 -5.93 -12.97 1.07
CA LEU A 130 -5.70 -12.17 2.28
C LEU A 130 -5.50 -13.06 3.51
N GLY A 131 -5.20 -12.41 4.63
CA GLY A 131 -5.04 -13.07 5.93
C GLY A 131 -3.64 -13.60 6.19
N GLU A 132 -2.62 -13.08 5.50
CA GLU A 132 -1.25 -13.27 5.96
C GLU A 132 -1.06 -12.48 7.26
N GLU A 133 -0.70 -13.20 8.32
CA GLU A 133 -0.54 -12.62 9.65
C GLU A 133 0.66 -11.67 9.65
N PRO A 134 0.46 -10.38 9.98
CA PRO A 134 1.56 -9.44 9.99
C PRO A 134 2.58 -9.77 11.07
N VAL A 135 3.82 -9.36 10.82
CA VAL A 135 4.87 -9.35 11.82
C VAL A 135 4.85 -8.03 12.58
N TRP A 136 5.20 -8.07 13.85
CA TRP A 136 5.47 -6.86 14.63
C TRP A 136 6.90 -6.81 15.14
N ALA A 137 7.45 -5.60 15.27
CA ALA A 137 8.76 -5.35 15.86
C ALA A 137 8.73 -4.09 16.72
N THR A 138 9.60 -4.05 17.73
CA THR A 138 9.87 -2.82 18.49
C THR A 138 11.11 -2.16 17.90
N PHE A 139 10.97 -0.92 17.44
CA PHE A 139 12.08 -0.09 16.99
C PHE A 139 12.52 0.80 18.15
N ALA A 140 13.83 0.83 18.39
CA ALA A 140 14.45 1.68 19.39
C ALA A 140 15.51 2.57 18.74
N CYS A 141 15.47 3.85 19.08
CA CYS A 141 16.47 4.84 18.68
C CYS A 141 17.12 5.41 19.94
N GLU A 142 18.38 5.05 20.17
CA GLU A 142 19.18 5.51 21.29
C GLU A 142 19.79 6.90 21.01
N TRP A 143 20.13 7.62 22.09
CA TRP A 143 20.79 8.94 22.02
C TRP A 143 20.02 10.02 21.25
N GLY A 144 18.69 9.85 21.14
CA GLY A 144 17.73 10.72 20.46
C GLY A 144 17.42 12.03 21.17
N ASN A 145 18.45 12.79 21.58
CA ASN A 145 18.25 14.09 22.20
C ASN A 145 17.55 15.07 21.23
N THR A 146 16.46 15.71 21.65
CA THR A 146 15.66 16.62 20.82
C THR A 146 15.50 18.00 21.48
N SER A 147 15.25 19.01 20.63
CA SER A 147 14.79 20.33 21.04
C SER A 147 13.27 20.42 20.92
N PRO A 148 12.59 21.37 21.59
CA PRO A 148 11.15 21.56 21.44
C PRO A 148 10.72 21.65 19.97
N GLY A 149 9.69 20.89 19.60
CA GLY A 149 9.19 20.79 18.21
C GLY A 149 9.81 19.68 17.36
N LEU A 150 10.89 19.03 17.84
CA LEU A 150 11.49 17.84 17.22
C LEU A 150 11.07 16.56 17.92
N SER A 151 10.89 15.52 17.11
CA SER A 151 10.73 14.14 17.58
C SER A 151 11.64 13.19 16.83
N VAL A 152 11.82 11.99 17.39
CA VAL A 152 12.52 10.88 16.74
C VAL A 152 11.52 10.00 16.01
N TYR A 153 11.88 9.59 14.79
CA TYR A 153 11.07 8.74 13.93
C TYR A 153 11.94 7.60 13.39
N VAL A 154 11.29 6.51 12.97
CA VAL A 154 11.89 5.46 12.14
C VAL A 154 11.41 5.59 10.69
N VAL A 155 12.34 5.49 9.75
CA VAL A 155 12.08 5.45 8.31
C VAL A 155 12.85 4.31 7.67
N GLY A 156 12.33 3.69 6.61
CA GLY A 156 13.00 2.54 5.99
C GLY A 156 12.48 2.17 4.61
N SER A 157 13.03 1.09 4.06
CA SER A 157 12.89 0.67 2.67
C SER A 157 11.48 0.18 2.28
N ILE A 158 10.69 -0.25 3.26
CA ILE A 158 9.34 -0.78 3.06
C ILE A 158 8.26 0.29 3.24
N PRO A 159 7.06 0.11 2.66
CA PRO A 159 5.97 1.08 2.79
C PRO A 159 5.51 1.34 4.23
N GLN A 160 5.58 0.33 5.09
CA GLN A 160 5.20 0.45 6.50
C GLN A 160 6.19 1.28 7.33
N LEU A 161 7.38 1.56 6.78
CA LEU A 161 8.36 2.51 7.30
C LEU A 161 8.56 3.72 6.36
N GLY A 162 7.62 3.96 5.46
CA GLY A 162 7.57 5.18 4.66
C GLY A 162 8.42 5.19 3.38
N ASN A 163 8.97 4.08 2.91
CA ASN A 163 9.79 4.00 1.69
C ASN A 163 10.87 5.11 1.61
N TRP A 164 11.65 5.28 2.68
CA TRP A 164 12.70 6.32 2.79
C TRP A 164 12.21 7.77 2.70
N SER A 165 10.90 8.03 2.84
CA SER A 165 10.34 9.38 2.91
C SER A 165 10.23 9.85 4.37
N PRO A 166 10.99 10.88 4.81
CA PRO A 166 10.83 11.46 6.14
C PRO A 166 9.41 11.96 6.45
N ALA A 167 8.66 12.38 5.43
CA ALA A 167 7.26 12.79 5.61
C ALA A 167 6.36 11.64 6.09
N SER A 168 6.71 10.40 5.70
CA SER A 168 5.97 9.17 6.00
C SER A 168 6.65 8.31 7.07
N ALA A 169 7.66 8.84 7.75
CA ALA A 169 8.35 8.14 8.84
C ALA A 169 7.42 7.93 10.05
N MET A 170 7.63 6.84 10.78
CA MET A 170 6.82 6.47 11.94
C MET A 170 7.37 7.13 13.19
N LYS A 171 6.57 7.96 13.86
CA LYS A 171 6.95 8.64 15.11
C LYS A 171 7.16 7.62 16.22
N LEU A 172 8.25 7.75 16.98
CA LEU A 172 8.51 6.97 18.18
C LEU A 172 8.09 7.76 19.43
N GLU A 173 8.00 7.08 20.56
CA GLU A 173 7.72 7.69 21.87
C GLU A 173 8.99 7.75 22.73
N PRO A 174 9.22 8.82 23.52
CA PRO A 174 10.41 8.97 24.38
C PRO A 174 10.27 8.14 25.66
N SER A 175 10.09 6.83 25.52
CA SER A 175 9.76 5.90 26.61
C SER A 175 10.78 5.85 27.73
N ALA A 176 12.05 6.11 27.43
CA ALA A 176 13.14 6.22 28.39
C ALA A 176 14.17 7.26 27.91
N TYR A 177 13.76 8.52 27.83
CA TYR A 177 14.57 9.61 27.26
C TYR A 177 16.03 9.61 27.76
N PRO A 178 17.04 9.66 26.86
CA PRO A 178 16.95 9.99 25.43
C PRO A 178 16.69 8.80 24.48
N THR A 179 16.27 7.65 24.99
CA THR A 179 15.83 6.52 24.14
C THR A 179 14.37 6.67 23.75
N TRP A 180 14.12 6.51 22.44
CA TRP A 180 12.79 6.54 21.85
C TRP A 180 12.41 5.17 21.32
N THR A 181 11.19 4.71 21.57
CA THR A 181 10.72 3.39 21.14
C THR A 181 9.34 3.44 20.53
N GLY A 182 9.04 2.53 19.61
CA GLY A 182 7.71 2.36 19.03
C GLY A 182 7.52 0.95 18.50
N VAL A 183 6.29 0.44 18.59
CA VAL A 183 5.91 -0.86 18.04
C VAL A 183 5.28 -0.64 16.67
N ILE A 184 5.84 -1.27 15.65
CA ILE A 184 5.26 -1.32 14.31
C ILE A 184 4.66 -2.71 14.11
N SER A 185 3.33 -2.79 13.96
CA SER A 185 2.57 -4.04 14.06
C SER A 185 2.18 -4.69 12.74
N ASN A 186 2.44 -4.02 11.60
CA ASN A 186 2.03 -4.50 10.27
C ASN A 186 3.24 -4.66 9.32
N LEU A 187 4.33 -5.23 9.80
CA LEU A 187 5.50 -5.51 8.95
C LEU A 187 5.23 -6.73 8.07
N PRO A 188 5.70 -6.73 6.80
CA PRO A 188 5.61 -7.90 5.95
C PRO A 188 6.45 -9.05 6.53
N PRO A 189 5.97 -10.29 6.52
CA PRO A 189 6.74 -11.45 6.96
C PRO A 189 7.88 -11.78 5.98
N SER A 190 8.87 -12.53 6.47
CA SER A 190 10.00 -13.05 5.66
C SER A 190 10.71 -12.01 4.78
N THR A 191 10.79 -10.76 5.26
CA THR A 191 11.25 -9.61 4.49
C THR A 191 12.49 -9.01 5.13
N SER A 192 13.50 -8.72 4.30
CA SER A 192 14.66 -7.90 4.70
C SER A 192 14.30 -6.42 4.57
N VAL A 193 14.45 -5.70 5.68
CA VAL A 193 14.10 -4.30 5.85
C VAL A 193 15.34 -3.51 6.23
N GLU A 194 15.64 -2.47 5.45
CA GLU A 194 16.64 -1.47 5.79
C GLU A 194 15.94 -0.27 6.42
N TRP A 195 16.50 0.29 7.49
CA TRP A 195 15.87 1.39 8.22
C TRP A 195 16.87 2.28 8.95
N LYS A 196 16.43 3.49 9.33
CA LYS A 196 17.19 4.45 10.14
C LYS A 196 16.32 5.24 11.10
N CYS A 197 16.95 5.74 12.16
CA CYS A 197 16.44 6.80 12.99
C CYS A 197 16.59 8.17 12.32
N ILE A 198 15.57 9.01 12.41
CA ILE A 198 15.65 10.43 12.00
C ILE A 198 15.09 11.35 13.09
N LYS A 199 15.66 12.56 13.20
CA LYS A 199 15.05 13.68 13.93
C LYS A 199 14.34 14.57 12.93
N ARG A 200 13.07 14.88 13.18
CA ARG A 200 12.24 15.66 12.26
C ARG A 200 11.32 16.59 13.04
N GLN A 201 11.09 17.78 12.50
CA GLN A 201 10.00 18.66 12.92
C GLN A 201 8.65 17.93 12.96
N GLU A 202 7.89 18.15 14.02
CA GLU A 202 6.53 17.59 14.13
C GLU A 202 5.52 18.31 13.22
N ALA A 203 5.66 19.63 13.08
CA ALA A 203 4.72 20.44 12.32
C ALA A 203 4.86 20.22 10.81
N GLY A 204 3.73 19.97 10.14
CA GLY A 204 3.65 19.91 8.68
C GLY A 204 4.22 18.64 8.03
N SER A 205 4.73 17.68 8.81
CA SER A 205 5.30 16.41 8.32
C SER A 205 6.25 16.60 7.13
N PRO A 206 7.32 17.40 7.28
CA PRO A 206 8.18 17.75 6.15
C PRO A 206 8.87 16.50 5.60
N ASN A 207 9.13 16.50 4.28
CA ASN A 207 9.90 15.43 3.65
C ASN A 207 11.42 15.66 3.76
N THR A 208 11.85 16.23 4.88
CA THR A 208 13.26 16.48 5.25
C THR A 208 13.45 16.04 6.69
N ALA A 209 14.66 15.69 7.08
CA ALA A 209 15.02 15.40 8.46
C ALA A 209 16.12 16.37 8.92
N ASP A 210 16.03 16.81 10.17
CA ASP A 210 17.03 17.68 10.80
C ASP A 210 18.31 16.90 11.14
N ALA A 211 18.18 15.60 11.40
CA ALA A 211 19.31 14.68 11.54
C ALA A 211 18.91 13.28 11.08
N TRP A 212 19.85 12.61 10.40
CA TRP A 212 19.80 11.17 10.16
C TRP A 212 20.76 10.48 11.10
N GLU A 213 20.41 9.26 11.50
CA GLU A 213 21.36 8.32 12.10
C GLU A 213 22.64 8.22 11.24
N PRO A 214 23.83 8.32 11.85
CA PRO A 214 25.09 8.21 11.13
C PRO A 214 25.35 6.78 10.65
N GLY A 215 26.35 6.61 9.77
CA GLY A 215 26.76 5.28 9.31
C GLY A 215 25.82 4.63 8.30
N SER A 216 25.95 3.31 8.16
CA SER A 216 25.13 2.47 7.27
C SER A 216 23.70 2.30 7.80
N ASP A 217 22.81 1.80 6.96
CA ASP A 217 21.43 1.51 7.36
C ASP A 217 21.39 0.31 8.32
N ASN A 218 20.45 0.34 9.27
CA ASN A 218 20.16 -0.79 10.12
C ASN A 218 19.40 -1.85 9.32
N LEU A 219 19.66 -3.12 9.62
CA LEU A 219 19.01 -4.25 8.97
C LEU A 219 18.10 -4.98 9.96
N LEU A 220 16.89 -5.30 9.50
CA LEU A 220 15.93 -6.16 10.19
C LEU A 220 15.44 -7.21 9.20
N THR A 221 15.49 -8.49 9.55
CA THR A 221 14.80 -9.55 8.81
C THR A 221 13.60 -10.00 9.62
N THR A 222 12.39 -9.84 9.07
CA THR A 222 11.17 -10.28 9.74
C THR A 222 11.01 -11.80 9.65
N PRO A 223 10.52 -12.48 10.71
CA PRO A 223 10.16 -13.89 10.64
C PRO A 223 8.95 -14.12 9.73
N SER A 224 8.57 -15.38 9.53
CA SER A 224 7.36 -15.73 8.78
C SER A 224 6.06 -15.38 9.49
N SER A 225 6.08 -15.15 10.81
CA SER A 225 4.93 -14.72 11.62
C SER A 225 5.39 -14.23 12.99
N GLY A 226 4.52 -13.51 13.70
CA GLY A 226 4.73 -13.15 15.11
C GLY A 226 5.65 -11.96 15.32
N SER A 227 6.60 -12.07 16.25
CA SER A 227 7.48 -10.97 16.65
C SER A 227 8.86 -11.07 16.03
N ALA A 228 9.36 -9.99 15.45
CA ALA A 228 10.78 -9.83 15.11
C ALA A 228 11.64 -9.35 16.29
N GLY A 229 11.05 -9.21 17.49
CA GLY A 229 11.73 -8.72 18.68
C GLY A 229 11.98 -7.20 18.65
N MET A 230 13.08 -6.78 19.27
CA MET A 230 13.53 -5.39 19.30
C MET A 230 14.72 -5.23 18.33
N THR A 231 14.69 -4.14 17.55
CA THR A 231 15.81 -3.70 16.71
C THR A 231 16.20 -2.28 17.11
N THR A 232 17.49 -1.99 17.10
CA THR A 232 18.05 -0.77 17.70
C THR A 232 18.96 -0.04 16.71
N GLY A 233 18.76 1.27 16.62
CA GLY A 233 19.64 2.24 15.98
C GLY A 233 20.06 3.33 16.97
N ALA A 234 21.00 4.18 16.59
CA ALA A 234 21.58 5.19 17.49
C ALA A 234 22.01 6.46 16.74
N PHE A 235 21.78 7.63 17.33
CA PHE A 235 22.31 8.92 16.82
C PHE A 235 23.75 9.21 17.24
#